data_AF-U7Q9E9-F1
#
_entry.id   AF-U7Q9E9-F1
#
_cell.length_a   1.000
_cell.length_b   1.000
_cell.length_c   1.000
_cell.angle_alpha   90.00
_cell.angle_beta   90.00
_cell.angle_gamma   90.00
#
_symmetry.space_group_name_H-M   'P 1'
#
loop_
_entity.id
_entity.type
_entity.pdbx_description
1 polymer ?
#
loop_
_entity_poly.entity_id
_entity_poly.type
_entity_poly.pdbx_seq_one_letter_code
_entity_poly.pdbx_strand_id
1 'polypeptide(L)'
;MQLLFIDSAVQQPEYLTQDLTPESHPNLHSFIISPQANFIAEVTQILTKYSQVNAIHFVFHGEDHTLQLGQINLTPKTLETYAPLLKQWHKFLTADADILLYGCNVAKTPKGQELVHQFSQLTQTNIAASTHLTGNAELGGSWDLDYKTKPVKTPIVFNQKIQESYPFVLATFDVNQPTDDGTGNLPGTLSWAIQQANETAGDDTINFNTSV
;
A
#
# COMPACT_ATOMS: atom_id res chain seq x y z
N MET A 1 13.52 -10.78 -11.44
CA MET A 1 12.42 -11.39 -10.67
C MET A 1 11.77 -10.31 -9.83
N GLN A 2 10.45 -10.25 -9.80
CA GLN A 2 9.64 -9.28 -9.08
C GLN A 2 8.83 -10.02 -8.01
N LEU A 3 8.63 -9.39 -6.86
CA LEU A 3 7.79 -9.91 -5.79
C LEU A 3 6.62 -8.94 -5.56
N LEU A 4 5.41 -9.48 -5.48
CA LEU A 4 4.20 -8.72 -5.15
C LEU A 4 3.68 -9.19 -3.79
N PHE A 5 3.55 -8.25 -2.87
CA PHE A 5 2.97 -8.48 -1.55
C PHE A 5 1.68 -7.68 -1.46
N ILE A 6 0.57 -8.38 -1.23
CA ILE A 6 -0.75 -7.80 -1.07
C ILE A 6 -1.16 -8.01 0.37
N ASP A 7 -1.44 -6.93 1.08
CA ASP A 7 -2.10 -7.00 2.38
C ASP A 7 -3.51 -7.56 2.20
N SER A 8 -3.84 -8.65 2.88
CA SER A 8 -5.18 -9.23 2.85
C SER A 8 -6.27 -8.33 3.44
N ALA A 9 -5.90 -7.23 4.11
CA ALA A 9 -6.86 -6.23 4.56
C ALA A 9 -7.46 -5.39 3.42
N VAL A 10 -6.86 -5.36 2.21
CA VAL A 10 -7.46 -4.64 1.07
C VAL A 10 -8.67 -5.40 0.53
N GLN A 11 -9.59 -4.68 -0.12
CA GLN A 11 -10.82 -5.27 -0.66
C GLN A 11 -10.49 -6.29 -1.77
N GLN A 12 -11.01 -7.52 -1.63
CA GLN A 12 -10.86 -8.61 -2.60
C GLN A 12 -9.42 -8.75 -3.14
N PRO A 13 -8.43 -9.08 -2.28
CA PRO A 13 -7.03 -9.16 -2.66
C PRO A 13 -6.78 -10.22 -3.76
N GLU A 14 -7.62 -11.26 -3.83
CA GLU A 14 -7.57 -12.28 -4.88
C GLU A 14 -7.93 -11.71 -6.26
N TYR A 15 -8.79 -10.69 -6.31
CA TYR A 15 -9.16 -10.02 -7.56
C TYR A 15 -7.93 -9.40 -8.24
N LEU A 16 -7.03 -8.84 -7.43
CA LEU A 16 -5.80 -8.21 -7.92
C LEU A 16 -4.78 -9.21 -8.47
N THR A 17 -4.92 -10.50 -8.14
CA THR A 17 -4.01 -11.56 -8.62
C THR A 17 -4.60 -12.44 -9.71
N GLN A 18 -5.89 -12.30 -10.03
CA GLN A 18 -6.60 -13.20 -10.95
C GLN A 18 -5.97 -13.32 -12.34
N ASP A 19 -5.37 -12.24 -12.85
CA ASP A 19 -4.72 -12.20 -14.17
C ASP A 19 -3.18 -12.09 -14.07
N LEU A 20 -2.61 -12.30 -12.88
CA LEU A 20 -1.15 -12.29 -12.64
C LEU A 20 -0.58 -13.72 -12.67
N THR A 21 -0.90 -14.44 -13.74
CA THR A 21 -0.46 -15.84 -13.94
C THR A 21 1.01 -15.93 -14.36
N PRO A 22 1.69 -17.07 -14.18
CA PRO A 22 3.04 -17.27 -14.72
C PRO A 22 3.14 -17.11 -16.25
N GLU A 23 2.03 -17.27 -16.98
CA GLU A 23 1.99 -17.06 -18.43
C GLU A 23 2.02 -15.57 -18.80
N SER A 24 1.30 -14.73 -18.05
CA SER A 24 1.29 -13.28 -18.25
C SER A 24 2.46 -12.57 -17.59
N HIS A 25 2.94 -13.10 -16.46
CA HIS A 25 3.99 -12.53 -15.62
C HIS A 25 4.99 -13.60 -15.14
N PRO A 26 5.80 -14.19 -16.03
CA PRO A 26 6.68 -15.34 -15.72
C PRO A 26 7.77 -15.06 -14.68
N ASN A 27 7.99 -13.78 -14.35
CA ASN A 27 9.00 -13.33 -13.39
C ASN A 27 8.38 -12.63 -12.17
N LEU A 28 7.09 -12.85 -11.90
CA LEU A 28 6.38 -12.26 -10.76
C LEU A 28 5.92 -13.35 -9.81
N HIS A 29 6.30 -13.25 -8.53
CA HIS A 29 5.75 -14.11 -7.47
C HIS A 29 4.90 -13.26 -6.53
N SER A 30 3.64 -13.63 -6.36
CA SER A 30 2.67 -12.92 -5.51
C SER A 30 2.43 -13.62 -4.18
N PHE A 31 2.28 -12.84 -3.12
CA PHE A 31 1.98 -13.29 -1.77
C PHE A 31 0.85 -12.42 -1.20
N ILE A 32 -0.22 -13.06 -0.72
CA ILE A 32 -1.23 -12.40 0.11
C ILE A 32 -0.82 -12.60 1.56
N ILE A 33 -0.57 -11.50 2.27
CA ILE A 33 -0.04 -11.48 3.63
C ILE A 33 -1.20 -11.27 4.60
N SER A 34 -1.29 -12.15 5.61
CA SER A 34 -2.33 -12.09 6.64
C SER A 34 -2.25 -10.77 7.44
N PRO A 35 -3.38 -10.18 7.86
CA PRO A 35 -3.34 -8.92 8.61
C PRO A 35 -2.82 -9.13 10.03
N GLN A 36 -2.86 -10.36 10.56
CA GLN A 36 -2.35 -10.70 11.88
C GLN A 36 -0.84 -10.92 11.91
N ALA A 37 -0.20 -11.03 10.74
CA ALA A 37 1.24 -11.15 10.65
C ALA A 37 1.92 -9.78 10.81
N ASN A 38 3.14 -9.79 11.34
CA ASN A 38 4.01 -8.63 11.19
C ASN A 38 4.46 -8.56 9.73
N PHE A 39 3.79 -7.73 8.93
CA PHE A 39 3.96 -7.67 7.49
C PHE A 39 5.43 -7.50 7.07
N ILE A 40 6.17 -6.58 7.71
CA ILE A 40 7.60 -6.35 7.40
C ILE A 40 8.47 -7.55 7.76
N ALA A 41 8.21 -8.22 8.89
CA ALA A 41 8.94 -9.42 9.25
C ALA A 41 8.67 -10.57 8.27
N GLU A 42 7.43 -10.76 7.84
CA GLU A 42 7.05 -11.80 6.88
C GLU A 42 7.67 -11.54 5.49
N VAL A 43 7.59 -10.31 4.98
CA VAL A 43 8.28 -9.91 3.75
C VAL A 43 9.78 -10.16 3.87
N THR A 44 10.39 -9.83 5.00
CA THR A 44 11.82 -10.09 5.25
C THR A 44 12.13 -11.59 5.16
N GLN A 45 11.30 -12.44 5.79
CA GLN A 45 11.46 -13.89 5.74
C GLN A 45 11.29 -14.43 4.31
N ILE A 46 10.34 -13.91 3.55
CA ILE A 46 10.12 -14.31 2.15
C ILE A 46 11.33 -13.91 1.30
N LEU A 47 11.83 -12.67 1.45
CA LEU A 47 12.99 -12.18 0.72
C LEU A 47 14.24 -13.04 0.91
N THR A 48 14.43 -13.66 2.09
CA THR A 48 15.57 -14.58 2.33
C THR A 48 15.61 -15.80 1.39
N LYS A 49 14.48 -16.14 0.77
CA LYS A 49 14.36 -17.27 -0.17
C LYS A 49 14.71 -16.88 -1.61
N TYR A 50 14.96 -15.59 -1.85
CA TYR A 50 15.22 -15.03 -3.17
C TYR A 50 16.58 -14.33 -3.23
N SER A 51 17.05 -14.09 -4.44
CA SER A 51 18.21 -13.26 -4.72
C SER A 51 17.98 -12.53 -6.04
N GLN A 52 18.66 -11.39 -6.23
CA GLN A 52 18.54 -10.58 -7.45
C GLN A 52 17.08 -10.17 -7.76
N VAL A 53 16.33 -9.81 -6.71
CA VAL A 53 14.98 -9.24 -6.86
C VAL A 53 15.12 -7.84 -7.45
N ASN A 54 14.47 -7.60 -8.58
CA ASN A 54 14.58 -6.35 -9.33
C ASN A 54 13.43 -5.38 -9.05
N ALA A 55 12.30 -5.87 -8.52
CA ALA A 55 11.28 -5.01 -7.98
C ALA A 55 10.50 -5.67 -6.84
N ILE A 56 10.02 -4.84 -5.93
CA ILE A 56 9.02 -5.21 -4.94
C ILE A 56 7.78 -4.33 -5.12
N HIS A 57 6.62 -4.96 -5.15
CA HIS A 57 5.33 -4.32 -5.21
C HIS A 57 4.61 -4.53 -3.88
N PHE A 58 4.08 -3.46 -3.29
CA PHE A 58 3.25 -3.52 -2.08
C PHE A 58 1.87 -2.96 -2.38
N VAL A 59 0.83 -3.74 -2.08
CA VAL A 59 -0.57 -3.31 -2.17
C VAL A 59 -1.17 -3.33 -0.79
N PHE A 60 -1.68 -2.19 -0.35
CA PHE A 60 -2.11 -2.00 1.02
C PHE A 60 -3.02 -0.77 1.14
N HIS A 61 -3.68 -0.64 2.29
CA HIS A 61 -4.42 0.56 2.61
C HIS A 61 -3.49 1.73 2.91
N GLY A 62 -3.71 2.87 2.26
CA GLY A 62 -2.85 4.04 2.42
C GLY A 62 -3.61 5.26 2.94
N GLU A 63 -2.90 6.07 3.72
CA GLU A 63 -3.27 7.45 4.00
C GLU A 63 -2.00 8.33 3.89
N ASP A 64 -2.19 9.65 3.90
CA ASP A 64 -1.02 10.54 3.94
C ASP A 64 -0.20 10.27 5.20
N HIS A 65 1.11 10.09 5.01
CA HIS A 65 2.07 9.85 6.10
C HIS A 65 1.98 8.49 6.81
N THR A 66 1.23 7.52 6.26
CA THR A 66 1.16 6.16 6.80
C THR A 66 1.09 5.12 5.69
N LEU A 67 1.87 4.04 5.79
CA LEU A 67 1.58 2.78 5.10
C LEU A 67 0.92 1.81 6.10
N GLN A 68 -0.34 1.44 5.88
CA GLN A 68 -1.03 0.48 6.74
C GLN A 68 -0.78 -0.93 6.19
N LEU A 69 0.16 -1.66 6.81
CA LEU A 69 0.62 -2.97 6.39
C LEU A 69 0.23 -4.01 7.44
N GLY A 70 -0.92 -4.65 7.26
CA GLY A 70 -1.59 -5.48 8.26
C GLY A 70 -1.93 -4.64 9.49
N GLN A 71 -1.49 -5.09 10.67
CA GLN A 71 -1.64 -4.33 11.92
C GLN A 71 -0.57 -3.23 12.11
N ILE A 72 0.32 -3.01 11.13
CA ILE A 72 1.44 -2.07 11.27
C ILE A 72 1.13 -0.80 10.50
N ASN A 73 1.04 0.31 11.23
CA ASN A 73 1.10 1.63 10.64
C ASN A 73 2.55 2.08 10.56
N LEU A 74 3.16 2.00 9.37
CA LEU A 74 4.46 2.60 9.10
C LEU A 74 4.32 4.10 8.91
N THR A 75 4.83 4.83 9.88
CA THR A 75 4.98 6.28 9.93
C THR A 75 6.48 6.58 10.08
N PRO A 76 6.98 7.81 9.94
CA PRO A 76 8.41 8.08 10.15
C PRO A 76 8.92 7.58 11.50
N LYS A 77 8.10 7.70 12.56
CA LYS A 77 8.44 7.25 13.90
C LYS A 77 8.52 5.73 14.00
N THR A 78 7.53 5.01 13.48
CA THR A 78 7.51 3.54 13.58
C THR A 78 8.48 2.88 12.60
N LEU A 79 8.83 3.56 11.50
CA LEU A 79 9.81 3.09 10.52
C LEU A 79 11.18 2.82 11.17
N GLU A 80 11.59 3.61 12.17
CA GLU A 80 12.84 3.40 12.93
C GLU A 80 12.88 2.02 13.61
N THR A 81 11.73 1.53 14.07
CA THR A 81 11.62 0.20 14.71
C THR A 81 11.89 -0.92 13.71
N TYR A 82 11.51 -0.71 12.45
CA TYR A 82 11.67 -1.68 11.36
C TYR A 82 12.96 -1.49 10.55
N ALA A 83 13.70 -0.40 10.80
CA ALA A 83 14.93 -0.08 10.08
C ALA A 83 15.95 -1.23 10.03
N PRO A 84 16.19 -2.03 11.09
CA PRO A 84 17.10 -3.17 11.01
C PRO A 84 16.67 -4.25 10.02
N LEU A 85 15.36 -4.48 9.84
CA LEU A 85 14.83 -5.44 8.88
C LEU A 85 14.90 -4.89 7.46
N LEU A 86 14.42 -3.66 7.26
CA LEU A 86 14.43 -2.97 5.96
C LEU A 86 15.84 -2.82 5.40
N LYS A 87 16.81 -2.48 6.25
CA LYS A 87 18.23 -2.42 5.87
C LYS A 87 18.79 -3.76 5.42
N GLN A 88 18.20 -4.89 5.74
CA GLN A 88 18.70 -6.18 5.26
C GLN A 88 18.20 -6.52 3.86
N TRP A 89 17.14 -5.85 3.37
CA TRP A 89 16.52 -6.18 2.10
C TRP A 89 17.48 -5.99 0.92
N HIS A 90 18.35 -4.97 0.94
CA HIS A 90 19.32 -4.71 -0.13
C HIS A 90 20.19 -5.92 -0.49
N LYS A 91 20.40 -6.87 0.44
CA LYS A 91 21.18 -8.10 0.20
C LYS A 91 20.51 -9.04 -0.81
N PHE A 92 19.20 -8.97 -0.93
CA PHE A 92 18.38 -9.81 -1.81
C PHE A 92 17.98 -9.10 -3.10
N LEU A 93 18.17 -7.77 -3.15
CA LEU A 93 17.80 -6.91 -4.25
C LEU A 93 18.94 -6.74 -5.26
N THR A 94 18.60 -6.39 -6.50
CA THR A 94 19.58 -5.85 -7.45
C THR A 94 19.96 -4.42 -7.07
N ALA A 95 21.10 -3.93 -7.56
CA ALA A 95 21.58 -2.56 -7.29
C ALA A 95 20.65 -1.46 -7.83
N ASP A 96 19.79 -1.82 -8.78
CA ASP A 96 18.83 -0.96 -9.47
C ASP A 96 17.39 -1.39 -9.22
N ALA A 97 17.14 -2.06 -8.09
CA ALA A 97 15.81 -2.50 -7.71
C ALA A 97 14.91 -1.32 -7.34
N ASP A 98 13.65 -1.40 -7.76
CA ASP A 98 12.62 -0.42 -7.44
C ASP A 98 11.59 -1.00 -6.45
N ILE A 99 10.95 -0.14 -5.67
CA ILE A 99 9.78 -0.48 -4.86
C ILE A 99 8.59 0.35 -5.33
N LEU A 100 7.45 -0.31 -5.54
CA LEU A 100 6.19 0.34 -5.93
C LEU A 100 5.19 0.19 -4.78
N LEU A 101 4.69 1.31 -4.28
CA LEU A 101 3.77 1.39 -3.16
C LEU A 101 2.37 1.76 -3.66
N TYR A 102 1.50 0.76 -3.80
CA TYR A 102 0.08 0.95 -4.12
C TYR A 102 -0.71 1.09 -2.81
N GLY A 103 -0.97 2.32 -2.41
CA GLY A 103 -1.87 2.68 -1.32
C GLY A 103 -2.38 4.09 -1.55
N CYS A 104 -3.53 4.47 -1.00
CA CYS A 104 -4.08 5.81 -1.22
C CYS A 104 -3.21 6.90 -0.56
N ASN A 105 -2.96 8.00 -1.27
CA ASN A 105 -2.42 9.26 -0.73
C ASN A 105 -1.08 9.18 0.03
N VAL A 106 -0.31 8.09 -0.08
CA VAL A 106 0.88 7.82 0.74
C VAL A 106 1.90 8.97 0.70
N ALA A 107 2.05 9.60 -0.48
CA ALA A 107 2.98 10.70 -0.73
C ALA A 107 2.30 12.05 -0.99
N LYS A 108 1.03 12.21 -0.55
CA LYS A 108 0.20 13.39 -0.85
C LYS A 108 0.82 14.69 -0.34
N THR A 109 1.37 14.69 0.87
CA THR A 109 1.98 15.89 1.46
C THR A 109 3.50 15.73 1.60
N PRO A 110 4.25 16.82 1.85
CA PRO A 110 5.69 16.74 2.13
C PRO A 110 6.04 15.77 3.27
N LYS A 111 5.13 15.58 4.23
CA LYS A 111 5.29 14.60 5.30
C LYS A 111 5.21 13.17 4.74
N GLY A 112 4.20 12.84 3.94
CA GLY A 112 4.10 11.54 3.25
C GLY A 112 5.31 11.26 2.36
N GLN A 113 5.79 12.27 1.63
CA GLN A 113 6.98 12.18 0.80
C GLN A 113 8.25 11.88 1.62
N GLU A 114 8.41 12.50 2.79
CA GLU A 114 9.54 12.21 3.68
C GLU A 114 9.52 10.76 4.19
N LEU A 115 8.34 10.21 4.51
CA LEU A 115 8.21 8.80 4.86
C LEU A 115 8.69 7.87 3.73
N VAL A 116 8.24 8.13 2.49
CA VAL A 116 8.66 7.35 1.32
C VAL A 116 10.18 7.52 1.06
N HIS A 117 10.71 8.72 1.25
CA HIS A 117 12.15 8.98 1.15
C HIS A 117 12.96 8.21 2.21
N GLN A 118 12.52 8.19 3.48
CA GLN A 118 13.18 7.40 4.53
C GLN A 118 13.16 5.91 4.23
N PHE A 119 12.03 5.38 3.73
CA PHE A 119 11.93 3.98 3.29
C PHE A 119 12.96 3.71 2.17
N SER A 120 13.05 4.60 1.18
CA SER A 120 14.03 4.51 0.09
C SER A 120 15.47 4.47 0.61
N GLN A 121 15.83 5.30 1.60
CA GLN A 121 17.16 5.29 2.20
C GLN A 121 17.46 3.99 2.95
N LEU A 122 16.48 3.45 3.69
CA LEU A 122 16.65 2.21 4.45
C LEU A 122 16.84 0.99 3.54
N THR A 123 16.09 0.93 2.45
CA THR A 123 16.14 -0.21 1.50
C THR A 123 17.19 -0.07 0.41
N GLN A 124 17.73 1.15 0.21
CA GLN A 124 18.62 1.49 -0.90
C GLN A 124 17.99 1.26 -2.29
N THR A 125 16.71 1.56 -2.42
CA THR A 125 15.93 1.41 -3.66
C THR A 125 15.34 2.74 -4.12
N ASN A 126 14.97 2.84 -5.40
CA ASN A 126 14.08 3.92 -5.83
C ASN A 126 12.64 3.52 -5.51
N ILE A 127 11.84 4.44 -4.98
CA ILE A 127 10.47 4.14 -4.58
C ILE A 127 9.50 5.05 -5.32
N ALA A 128 8.43 4.45 -5.86
CA ALA A 128 7.26 5.15 -6.39
C ALA A 128 6.05 4.95 -5.47
N ALA A 129 5.26 6.00 -5.25
CA ALA A 129 4.04 5.99 -4.44
C ALA A 129 3.04 6.99 -5.03
N SER A 130 1.75 6.86 -4.69
CA SER A 130 0.72 7.80 -5.17
C SER A 130 0.52 8.99 -4.22
N THR A 131 0.14 10.13 -4.80
CA THR A 131 -0.34 11.31 -4.07
C THR A 131 -1.87 11.42 -3.99
N HIS A 132 -2.58 10.49 -4.63
CA HIS A 132 -4.03 10.46 -4.77
C HIS A 132 -4.61 9.08 -4.40
N LEU A 133 -5.93 8.90 -4.55
CA LEU A 133 -6.57 7.60 -4.36
C LEU A 133 -6.02 6.58 -5.37
N THR A 134 -5.71 5.37 -4.90
CA THR A 134 -5.21 4.28 -5.73
C THR A 134 -6.32 3.27 -5.99
N GLY A 135 -6.66 3.00 -7.25
CA GLY A 135 -7.73 2.06 -7.61
C GLY A 135 -8.63 2.57 -8.73
N ASN A 136 -9.93 2.24 -8.65
CA ASN A 136 -10.92 2.48 -9.70
C ASN A 136 -11.10 3.97 -10.03
N ALA A 137 -11.04 4.31 -11.32
CA ALA A 137 -11.22 5.69 -11.81
C ALA A 137 -12.63 6.26 -11.63
N GLU A 138 -13.68 5.42 -11.66
CA GLU A 138 -15.06 5.83 -11.40
C GLU A 138 -15.26 6.28 -9.94
N LEU A 139 -14.41 5.79 -9.03
CA LEU A 139 -14.35 6.21 -7.63
C LEU A 139 -13.32 7.33 -7.37
N GLY A 140 -12.79 7.94 -8.43
CA GLY A 140 -11.76 8.99 -8.34
C GLY A 140 -10.34 8.48 -8.07
N GLY A 141 -10.12 7.16 -8.19
CA GLY A 141 -8.82 6.53 -8.09
C GLY A 141 -7.99 6.57 -9.38
N SER A 142 -6.71 6.26 -9.26
CA SER A 142 -5.82 6.00 -10.39
C SER A 142 -4.72 5.05 -9.94
N TRP A 143 -4.19 4.24 -10.84
CA TRP A 143 -3.07 3.34 -10.54
C TRP A 143 -1.69 3.98 -10.74
N ASP A 144 -1.66 5.28 -11.06
CA ASP A 144 -0.42 6.05 -11.20
C ASP A 144 0.30 6.20 -9.85
N LEU A 145 1.63 6.10 -9.92
CA LEU A 145 2.56 6.35 -8.82
C LEU A 145 3.41 7.56 -9.20
N ASP A 146 2.80 8.73 -9.01
CA ASP A 146 3.26 10.03 -9.49
C ASP A 146 4.40 10.62 -8.63
N TYR A 147 4.49 10.25 -7.35
CA TYR A 147 5.64 10.57 -6.52
C TYR A 147 6.74 9.51 -6.66
N LYS A 148 7.97 9.97 -6.88
CA LYS A 148 9.16 9.09 -7.03
C LYS A 148 10.34 9.68 -6.27
N THR A 149 11.04 8.87 -5.46
CA THR A 149 12.25 9.34 -4.75
C THR A 149 13.42 9.58 -5.70
N LYS A 150 13.49 8.78 -6.76
CA LYS A 150 14.41 8.82 -7.90
C LYS A 150 13.71 8.20 -9.11
N PRO A 151 14.27 8.30 -10.33
CA PRO A 151 13.67 7.63 -11.49
C PRO A 151 13.44 6.13 -11.23
N VAL A 152 12.17 5.72 -11.27
CA VAL A 152 11.72 4.33 -11.19
C VAL A 152 11.47 3.83 -12.62
N LYS A 153 12.11 2.71 -12.97
CA LYS A 153 12.04 2.10 -14.32
C LYS A 153 11.03 0.96 -14.40
N THR A 154 10.68 0.40 -13.24
CA THR A 154 9.73 -0.68 -13.14
C THR A 154 8.30 -0.17 -13.41
N PRO A 155 7.58 -0.75 -14.38
CA PRO A 155 6.18 -0.40 -14.63
C PRO A 155 5.28 -0.90 -13.49
N ILE A 156 4.07 -0.36 -13.41
CA ILE A 156 3.06 -0.91 -12.50
C ILE A 156 2.72 -2.37 -12.89
N VAL A 157 2.38 -3.17 -11.89
CA VAL A 157 2.19 -4.63 -12.04
C VAL A 157 0.82 -5.00 -12.60
N PHE A 158 -0.16 -4.10 -12.45
CA PHE A 158 -1.54 -4.35 -12.86
C PHE A 158 -1.74 -3.98 -14.32
N ASN A 159 -2.22 -4.94 -15.12
CA ASN A 159 -2.60 -4.68 -16.52
C ASN A 159 -3.86 -3.79 -16.60
N GLN A 160 -4.16 -3.28 -17.79
CA GLN A 160 -5.30 -2.39 -18.02
C GLN A 160 -6.63 -3.03 -17.57
N LYS A 161 -6.82 -4.34 -17.78
CA LYS A 161 -8.03 -5.05 -17.36
C LYS A 161 -8.26 -4.93 -15.86
N ILE A 162 -7.26 -5.26 -15.02
CA ILE A 162 -7.37 -5.11 -13.56
C ILE A 162 -7.60 -3.65 -13.18
N GLN A 163 -6.90 -2.72 -13.85
CA GLN A 163 -7.03 -1.30 -13.54
C GLN A 163 -8.45 -0.75 -13.77
N GLU A 164 -9.11 -1.23 -14.84
CA GLU A 164 -10.47 -0.84 -15.21
C GLU A 164 -11.54 -1.63 -14.44
N SER A 165 -11.25 -2.86 -14.02
CA SER A 165 -12.26 -3.78 -13.50
C SER A 165 -12.23 -3.97 -11.98
N TYR A 166 -11.13 -3.62 -11.30
CA TYR A 166 -11.09 -3.62 -9.83
C TYR A 166 -12.10 -2.60 -9.30
N PRO A 167 -13.13 -3.01 -8.54
CA PRO A 167 -14.27 -2.14 -8.24
C PRO A 167 -14.05 -1.22 -7.04
N PHE A 168 -12.84 -1.16 -6.48
CA PHE A 168 -12.53 -0.46 -5.24
C PHE A 168 -11.38 0.53 -5.38
N VAL A 169 -11.22 1.36 -4.35
CA VAL A 169 -10.00 2.13 -4.09
C VAL A 169 -9.38 1.61 -2.79
N LEU A 170 -8.05 1.71 -2.66
CA LEU A 170 -7.30 1.24 -1.49
C LEU A 170 -7.42 2.20 -0.28
N ALA A 171 -8.56 2.87 -0.14
CA ALA A 171 -8.80 3.91 0.88
C ALA A 171 -9.27 3.31 2.21
N THR A 172 -9.07 4.07 3.28
CA THR A 172 -9.63 3.80 4.61
C THR A 172 -10.55 4.94 5.03
N PHE A 173 -11.46 4.66 5.97
CA PHE A 173 -12.32 5.69 6.56
C PHE A 173 -11.89 5.99 7.99
N ASP A 174 -11.24 7.13 8.20
CA ASP A 174 -10.71 7.48 9.52
C ASP A 174 -11.72 8.29 10.34
N VAL A 175 -12.02 7.78 11.53
CA VAL A 175 -12.79 8.47 12.57
C VAL A 175 -11.83 9.26 13.44
N ASN A 176 -11.80 10.58 13.24
CA ASN A 176 -10.93 11.52 13.96
C ASN A 176 -11.71 12.64 14.68
N GLN A 177 -13.04 12.63 14.60
CA GLN A 177 -13.94 13.50 15.36
C GLN A 177 -14.67 12.70 16.44
N PRO A 178 -14.67 13.17 17.71
CA PRO A 178 -15.29 12.43 18.81
C PRO A 178 -16.81 12.64 18.89
N THR A 179 -17.31 13.75 18.34
CA THR A 179 -18.73 14.11 18.36
C THR A 179 -19.36 13.89 17.01
N ASP A 180 -20.47 13.18 17.03
CA ASP A 180 -21.21 12.78 15.85
C ASP A 180 -22.69 13.15 16.04
N ASP A 181 -23.32 13.70 15.00
CA ASP A 181 -24.75 14.01 15.00
C ASP A 181 -25.61 12.84 14.47
N GLY A 182 -24.96 11.75 14.05
CA GLY A 182 -25.59 10.55 13.53
C GLY A 182 -26.15 10.70 12.11
N THR A 183 -25.90 11.82 11.43
CA THR A 183 -26.47 12.10 10.10
C THR A 183 -25.61 11.58 8.95
N GLY A 184 -24.36 11.17 9.22
CA GLY A 184 -23.40 10.73 8.21
C GLY A 184 -22.76 11.86 7.39
N ASN A 185 -23.11 13.13 7.68
CA ASN A 185 -22.70 14.25 6.83
C ASN A 185 -21.39 14.94 7.27
N LEU A 186 -20.84 14.60 8.43
CA LEU A 186 -19.63 15.24 8.97
C LEU A 186 -18.40 14.36 8.75
N PRO A 187 -17.48 14.69 7.81
CA PRO A 187 -16.29 13.91 7.57
C PRO A 187 -15.47 13.70 8.84
N GLY A 188 -15.01 12.47 9.05
CA GLY A 188 -14.24 12.08 10.23
C GLY A 188 -15.07 11.65 11.44
N THR A 189 -16.41 11.66 11.38
CA THR A 189 -17.26 11.02 12.39
C THR A 189 -17.49 9.54 12.09
N LEU A 190 -17.97 8.79 13.09
CA LEU A 190 -18.32 7.39 12.93
C LEU A 190 -19.48 7.19 11.95
N SER A 191 -20.56 7.99 12.05
CA SER A 191 -21.70 7.88 11.13
C SER A 191 -21.29 8.17 9.69
N TRP A 192 -20.36 9.12 9.46
CA TRP A 192 -19.81 9.37 8.14
C TRP A 192 -18.99 8.19 7.64
N ALA A 193 -18.08 7.66 8.45
CA ALA A 193 -17.26 6.51 8.05
C ALA A 193 -18.11 5.27 7.74
N ILE A 194 -19.16 5.02 8.53
CA ILE A 194 -20.16 3.97 8.28
C ILE A 194 -20.90 4.23 6.97
N GLN A 195 -21.31 5.48 6.71
CA GLN A 195 -22.01 5.81 5.47
C GLN A 195 -21.12 5.56 4.25
N GLN A 196 -19.87 6.00 4.27
CA GLN A 196 -18.93 5.77 3.18
C GLN A 196 -18.68 4.27 2.98
N ALA A 197 -18.48 3.51 4.06
CA ALA A 197 -18.35 2.05 4.00
C ALA A 197 -19.60 1.33 3.48
N ASN A 198 -20.79 1.91 3.64
CA ASN A 198 -22.02 1.35 3.07
C ASN A 198 -22.22 1.72 1.59
N GLU A 199 -21.53 2.75 1.09
CA GLU A 199 -21.57 3.18 -0.31
C GLU A 199 -20.61 2.36 -1.19
N THR A 200 -19.56 1.80 -0.59
CA THR A 200 -18.62 0.89 -1.22
C THR A 200 -19.09 -0.56 -1.07
N ALA A 201 -18.83 -1.39 -2.09
CA ALA A 201 -18.99 -2.83 -1.94
C ALA A 201 -17.73 -3.41 -1.26
N GLY A 202 -17.85 -4.61 -0.69
CA GLY A 202 -16.70 -5.30 -0.07
C GLY A 202 -16.45 -4.94 1.39
N ASP A 203 -15.33 -5.41 1.93
CA ASP A 203 -14.95 -5.19 3.33
C ASP A 203 -14.21 -3.85 3.45
N ASP A 204 -14.72 -2.94 4.27
CA ASP A 204 -14.09 -1.64 4.49
C ASP A 204 -13.41 -1.55 5.85
N THR A 205 -12.30 -0.82 5.88
CA THR A 205 -11.58 -0.53 7.12
C THR A 205 -11.96 0.85 7.63
N ILE A 206 -12.66 0.87 8.77
CA ILE A 206 -12.90 2.07 9.56
C ILE A 206 -11.86 2.14 10.69
N ASN A 207 -10.97 3.13 10.63
CA ASN A 207 -9.94 3.33 11.65
C ASN A 207 -10.38 4.37 12.68
N PHE A 208 -10.19 4.09 13.96
CA PHE A 208 -10.44 5.07 15.03
C PHE A 208 -9.13 5.74 15.44
N ASN A 209 -8.95 6.98 14.99
CA ASN A 209 -7.82 7.84 15.34
C ASN A 209 -8.24 8.90 16.36
N THR A 210 -8.92 8.48 17.43
CA THR A 210 -9.46 9.38 18.45
C THR A 210 -8.40 9.75 19.51
N SER A 211 -7.35 10.46 19.11
CA SER A 211 -6.45 11.14 20.07
C SER A 211 -7.05 12.48 20.57
N VAL A 212 -8.37 12.59 20.59
CA VAL A 212 -9.18 13.74 20.94
C VAL A 212 -9.87 13.54 22.30
#